data_AF-A0A2K8Z2U4-F1
#
_entry.id   AF-A0A2K8Z2U4-F1
#
_cell.length_a   1.000
_cell.length_b   1.000
_cell.length_c   1.000
_cell.angle_alpha   90.00
_cell.angle_beta   90.00
_cell.angle_gamma   90.00
#
_symmetry.space_group_name_H-M   'P 1'
#
loop_
_entity.id
_entity.type
_entity.pdbx_description
1 polymer ?
#
loop_
_entity_poly.entity_id
_entity_poly.type
_entity_poly.pdbx_seq_one_letter_code
_entity_poly.pdbx_strand_id
1 'polypeptide(L)'
;MKASIVILLIGASTAFQCGKNNEVNLACVKGKYLGIYCEGAVIQILDNIPISKNWKSPFTSQNYQNCVVASLDTTIFKGTGSYPSVLARSTDSTFYFTYKDGGYPRKEYNLCEPSAFITITGVSETTCP
;
A
#
# COMPACT_ATOMS: atom_id res chain seq x y z
N MET A 1 23.90 -55.76 -22.85
CA MET A 1 22.60 -55.80 -22.14
C MET A 1 22.74 -55.05 -20.83
N LYS A 2 21.72 -54.25 -20.50
CA LYS A 2 21.45 -53.53 -19.25
C LYS A 2 22.39 -52.39 -18.85
N ALA A 3 21.94 -51.18 -19.18
CA ALA A 3 22.30 -49.93 -18.55
C ALA A 3 21.83 -49.89 -17.09
N SER A 4 22.62 -49.27 -16.22
CA SER A 4 22.14 -48.77 -14.93
C SER A 4 22.50 -47.29 -14.85
N ILE A 5 21.52 -46.47 -15.23
CA ILE A 5 21.51 -45.02 -15.08
C ILE A 5 21.26 -44.73 -13.60
N VAL A 6 22.24 -44.14 -12.91
CA VAL A 6 22.03 -43.57 -11.58
C VAL A 6 21.49 -42.16 -11.78
N ILE A 7 20.17 -42.02 -11.63
CA ILE A 7 19.51 -40.71 -11.60
C ILE A 7 19.74 -40.13 -10.21
N LEU A 8 20.71 -39.23 -10.08
CA LEU A 8 20.86 -38.40 -8.89
C LEU A 8 19.75 -37.33 -8.94
N LEU A 9 18.66 -37.58 -8.22
CA LEU A 9 17.66 -36.58 -7.85
C LEU A 9 18.33 -35.56 -6.92
N ILE A 10 18.98 -34.56 -7.50
CA ILE A 10 19.34 -33.34 -6.76
C ILE A 10 18.01 -32.62 -6.53
N GLY A 11 17.45 -32.85 -5.35
CA GLY A 11 16.25 -32.19 -4.89
C GLY A 11 16.38 -30.70 -5.10
N ALA A 12 15.47 -30.15 -5.90
CA ALA A 12 15.19 -28.74 -5.92
C ALA A 12 14.72 -28.36 -4.52
N SER A 13 15.65 -27.91 -3.68
CA SER A 13 15.33 -27.06 -2.55
C SER A 13 14.82 -25.75 -3.13
N THR A 14 13.55 -25.74 -3.52
CA THR A 14 12.76 -24.52 -3.58
C THR A 14 12.76 -23.99 -2.15
N ALA A 15 13.77 -23.17 -1.85
CA ALA A 15 13.66 -22.21 -0.78
C ALA A 15 12.45 -21.34 -1.14
N PHE A 16 11.28 -21.77 -0.67
CA PHE A 16 10.19 -20.88 -0.32
C PHE A 16 10.82 -19.83 0.59
N GLN A 17 11.31 -18.73 0.00
CA GLN A 17 11.44 -17.46 0.70
C GLN A 17 10.01 -16.92 0.91
N CYS A 18 9.20 -17.69 1.62
CA CYS A 18 8.01 -17.23 2.31
C CYS A 18 8.53 -16.46 3.52
N GLY A 19 8.90 -15.21 3.28
CA GLY A 19 9.59 -14.42 4.30
C GLY A 19 10.29 -13.22 3.71
N LYS A 20 9.69 -12.54 2.72
CA LYS A 20 9.86 -11.08 2.74
C LYS A 20 9.11 -10.62 3.97
N ASN A 21 9.90 -10.47 5.04
CA ASN A 21 9.49 -9.80 6.26
C ASN A 21 8.61 -8.61 5.87
N ASN A 22 7.55 -8.39 6.66
CA ASN A 22 6.85 -7.13 6.70
C ASN A 22 7.86 -6.04 7.08
N GLU A 23 8.72 -5.64 6.15
CA GLU A 23 9.58 -4.48 6.28
C GLU A 23 8.62 -3.31 6.34
N VAL A 24 8.39 -2.84 7.58
CA VAL A 24 7.79 -1.55 7.80
C VAL A 24 8.70 -0.57 7.08
N ASN A 25 8.26 -0.10 5.92
CA ASN A 25 9.00 0.86 5.16
C ASN A 25 8.85 2.19 5.90
N LEU A 26 9.79 2.44 6.82
CA LEU A 26 9.87 3.66 7.61
C LEU A 26 10.22 4.88 6.73
N ALA A 27 10.16 4.77 5.40
CA ALA A 27 10.21 5.91 4.52
C ALA A 27 9.07 6.86 4.91
N CYS A 28 9.46 8.00 5.46
CA CYS A 28 8.57 9.13 5.58
C CYS A 28 8.28 9.66 4.18
N VAL A 29 6.99 9.75 3.85
CA VAL A 29 6.51 10.16 2.55
C VAL A 29 5.71 11.43 2.68
N LYS A 30 6.01 12.40 1.83
CA LYS A 30 5.18 13.59 1.67
C LYS A 30 4.06 13.31 0.67
N GLY A 31 2.83 13.59 1.08
CA GLY A 31 1.64 13.36 0.26
C GLY A 31 0.61 14.49 0.34
N LYS A 32 -0.35 14.43 -0.60
CA LYS A 32 -1.57 15.23 -0.61
C LYS A 32 -2.79 14.33 -0.71
N TYR A 33 -3.77 14.53 0.17
CA TYR A 33 -4.99 13.75 0.17
C TYR A 33 -5.91 14.22 -0.97
N LEU A 34 -6.40 13.29 -1.78
CA LEU A 34 -7.24 13.59 -2.95
C LEU A 34 -8.70 13.13 -2.80
N GLY A 35 -8.99 12.27 -1.83
CA GLY A 35 -10.33 11.72 -1.62
C GLY A 35 -10.33 10.26 -1.23
N ILE A 36 -11.50 9.63 -1.34
CA ILE A 36 -11.72 8.23 -1.02
C ILE A 36 -11.96 7.44 -2.30
N TYR A 37 -11.31 6.28 -2.44
CA TYR A 37 -11.56 5.28 -3.45
C TYR A 37 -11.72 3.92 -2.78
N CYS A 38 -12.91 3.33 -2.87
CA CYS A 38 -13.21 2.00 -2.34
C CYS A 38 -12.76 1.78 -0.87
N GLU A 39 -13.23 2.63 0.04
CA GLU A 39 -12.86 2.60 1.46
C GLU A 39 -11.38 2.92 1.75
N GLY A 40 -10.55 3.16 0.72
CA GLY A 40 -9.16 3.58 0.83
C GLY A 40 -8.98 5.08 0.58
N ALA A 41 -7.98 5.68 1.24
CA ALA A 41 -7.59 7.06 0.99
C ALA A 41 -6.70 7.14 -0.26
N VAL A 42 -7.05 8.02 -1.19
CA VAL A 42 -6.20 8.33 -2.35
C VAL A 42 -5.26 9.44 -1.98
N ILE A 43 -3.95 9.17 -2.11
CA ILE A 43 -2.90 10.12 -1.76
C ILE A 43 -2.00 10.30 -2.96
N GLN A 44 -1.83 11.55 -3.40
CA GLN A 44 -0.79 11.92 -4.34
C GLN A 44 0.53 11.97 -3.60
N ILE A 45 1.51 11.20 -4.06
CA ILE A 45 2.87 11.26 -3.55
C ILE A 45 3.52 12.50 -4.16
N LEU A 46 4.22 13.29 -3.32
CA LEU A 46 4.93 14.49 -3.77
C LEU A 46 6.44 14.26 -3.89
N ASP A 47 6.94 13.22 -3.23
CA ASP A 47 8.32 12.78 -3.34
C ASP A 47 8.51 11.77 -4.50
N ASN A 48 9.74 11.62 -4.98
CA ASN A 48 10.06 10.63 -5.99
C ASN A 48 10.34 9.26 -5.34
N ILE A 49 9.29 8.60 -4.85
CA ILE A 49 9.36 7.32 -4.12
C ILE A 49 8.61 6.24 -4.93
N PRO A 50 9.17 5.02 -5.08
CA PRO A 50 8.65 4.01 -6.01
C PRO A 50 7.32 3.36 -5.60
N ILE A 51 6.67 3.80 -4.52
CA ILE A 51 5.35 3.28 -4.10
C ILE A 51 4.19 3.83 -4.90
N SER A 52 4.39 4.94 -5.58
CA SER A 52 3.36 5.60 -6.36
C SER A 52 3.09 4.85 -7.67
N LYS A 53 1.84 4.91 -8.12
CA LYS A 53 1.43 4.33 -9.40
C LYS A 53 0.53 5.29 -10.16
N ASN A 54 0.55 5.14 -11.48
CA ASN A 54 -0.42 5.79 -12.36
C ASN A 54 -1.55 4.81 -12.63
N TRP A 55 -2.79 5.25 -12.43
CA TRP A 55 -3.96 4.42 -12.63
C TRP A 55 -5.19 5.24 -12.99
N LYS A 56 -6.16 4.59 -13.63
CA LYS A 56 -7.45 5.17 -13.97
C LYS A 56 -8.53 4.50 -13.13
N SER A 57 -9.41 5.29 -12.55
CA SER A 57 -10.52 4.74 -11.79
C SER A 57 -11.49 3.99 -12.71
N PRO A 58 -11.92 2.77 -12.37
CA PRO A 58 -12.96 2.08 -13.13
C PRO A 58 -14.37 2.68 -12.93
N PHE A 59 -14.57 3.50 -11.89
CA PHE A 59 -15.86 4.09 -11.54
C PHE A 59 -16.02 5.54 -12.03
N THR A 60 -14.92 6.21 -12.40
CA THR A 60 -14.91 7.63 -12.78
C THR A 60 -13.92 7.86 -13.92
N SER A 61 -14.11 8.90 -14.74
CA SER A 61 -13.13 9.28 -15.78
C SER A 61 -11.81 9.87 -15.25
N GLN A 62 -11.60 9.90 -13.93
CA GLN A 62 -10.42 10.46 -13.29
C GLN A 62 -9.17 9.60 -13.50
N ASN A 63 -8.09 10.25 -13.89
CA ASN A 63 -6.76 9.67 -13.97
C ASN A 63 -5.93 10.13 -12.78
N TYR A 64 -5.36 9.18 -12.05
CA TYR A 64 -4.50 9.44 -10.91
C TYR A 64 -3.05 9.23 -11.32
N GLN A 65 -2.23 10.26 -11.12
CA GLN A 65 -0.81 10.27 -11.46
C GLN A 65 0.02 10.38 -10.18
N ASN A 66 1.05 9.56 -10.06
CA ASN A 66 1.90 9.49 -8.87
C ASN A 66 1.08 9.26 -7.58
N CYS A 67 0.07 8.41 -7.62
CA CYS A 67 -0.88 8.23 -6.51
C CYS A 67 -0.80 6.83 -5.91
N VAL A 68 -1.24 6.72 -4.66
CA VAL A 68 -1.42 5.46 -3.95
C VAL A 68 -2.82 5.40 -3.36
N VAL A 69 -3.38 4.20 -3.28
CA VAL A 69 -4.57 3.92 -2.46
C VAL A 69 -4.07 3.29 -1.16
N ALA A 70 -4.41 3.92 -0.03
CA ALA A 70 -3.90 3.55 1.28
C ALA A 70 -5.03 3.18 2.24
N SER A 71 -4.86 2.12 3.03
CA SER A 71 -5.64 1.85 4.22
C SER A 71 -5.04 2.56 5.44
N LEU A 72 -5.81 2.67 6.52
CA LEU A 72 -5.30 3.14 7.81
C LEU A 72 -5.15 1.95 8.77
N ASP A 73 -4.05 1.92 9.53
CA ASP A 73 -3.88 0.93 10.58
C ASP A 73 -4.86 1.19 11.74
N THR A 74 -5.91 0.38 11.83
CA THR A 74 -6.99 0.57 12.80
C THR A 74 -6.55 0.33 14.24
N THR A 75 -5.40 -0.30 14.47
CA THR A 75 -4.83 -0.45 15.81
C THR A 75 -4.20 0.85 16.31
N ILE A 76 -3.65 1.64 15.38
CA ILE A 76 -3.00 2.93 15.66
C ILE A 76 -4.02 4.06 15.67
N PHE A 77 -4.93 4.08 14.70
CA PHE A 77 -5.97 5.10 14.56
C PHE A 77 -7.28 4.74 15.30
N LYS A 78 -7.21 3.92 16.34
CA LYS A 78 -8.39 3.48 17.10
C LYS A 78 -9.07 4.69 17.76
N GLY A 79 -10.36 4.86 17.50
CA GLY A 79 -11.16 5.94 18.11
C GLY A 79 -11.11 7.28 17.36
N THR A 80 -10.39 7.38 16.24
CA THR A 80 -10.57 8.51 15.31
C THR A 80 -11.89 8.29 14.58
N GLY A 81 -12.98 8.79 15.15
CA GLY A 81 -14.38 8.42 14.85
C GLY A 81 -14.87 8.56 13.40
N SER A 82 -14.02 8.87 12.42
CA SER A 82 -14.33 8.73 10.99
C SER A 82 -13.01 8.67 10.21
N TYR A 83 -12.75 7.54 9.56
CA TYR A 83 -12.00 7.53 8.30
C TYR A 83 -12.67 8.56 7.37
N PRO A 84 -12.05 9.62 6.81
CA PRO A 84 -10.66 10.03 6.70
C PRO A 84 -10.35 11.36 7.44
N SER A 85 -11.01 11.68 8.57
CA SER A 85 -10.88 12.99 9.25
C SER A 85 -9.44 13.40 9.58
N VAL A 86 -8.56 12.43 9.87
CA VAL A 86 -7.12 12.64 10.09
C VAL A 86 -6.40 13.15 8.83
N LEU A 87 -6.84 12.72 7.64
CA LEU A 87 -6.28 13.13 6.35
C LEU A 87 -7.03 14.32 5.72
N ALA A 88 -8.33 14.42 5.99
CA ALA A 88 -9.24 15.43 5.43
C ALA A 88 -9.20 16.79 6.16
N ARG A 89 -8.53 16.89 7.33
CA ARG A 89 -8.10 18.19 7.86
C ARG A 89 -7.17 18.94 6.92
N SER A 90 -6.64 18.24 5.91
CA SER A 90 -5.58 18.68 5.02
C SER A 90 -5.98 18.67 3.54
N THR A 91 -7.24 19.00 3.20
CA THR A 91 -7.71 18.97 1.79
C THR A 91 -6.90 19.88 0.85
N ASP A 92 -6.23 20.91 1.39
CA ASP A 92 -5.30 21.75 0.66
C ASP A 92 -3.84 21.70 1.14
N SER A 93 -3.56 21.03 2.28
CA SER A 93 -2.21 20.96 2.84
C SER A 93 -1.51 19.64 2.51
N THR A 94 -0.19 19.71 2.42
CA THR A 94 0.67 18.53 2.32
C THR A 94 0.89 17.95 3.71
N PHE A 95 0.98 16.63 3.83
CA PHE A 95 1.30 15.96 5.08
C PHE A 95 2.39 14.91 4.87
N TYR A 96 3.02 14.50 5.97
CA TYR A 96 3.98 13.41 6.01
C TYR A 96 3.32 12.17 6.61
N PHE A 97 3.66 10.99 6.09
CA PHE A 97 3.17 9.73 6.62
C PHE A 97 4.20 8.63 6.53
N THR A 98 4.09 7.64 7.41
CA THR A 98 4.81 6.37 7.36
C THR A 98 3.85 5.26 6.96
N TYR A 99 4.35 4.20 6.35
CA TYR A 99 3.52 3.11 5.87
C TYR A 99 4.19 1.75 5.98
N LYS A 100 3.38 0.70 5.81
CA LYS A 100 3.84 -0.66 5.52
C LYS A 100 3.22 -1.11 4.21
N ASP A 101 3.94 -1.98 3.50
CA ASP A 101 3.39 -2.64 2.32
C ASP A 101 2.21 -3.52 2.69
N GLY A 102 1.22 -3.58 1.79
CA GLY A 102 -0.05 -4.27 2.01
C GLY A 102 -1.14 -3.34 2.54
N GLY A 103 -2.37 -3.61 2.14
CA GLY A 103 -3.57 -2.88 2.55
C GLY A 103 -4.63 -3.77 3.18
N TYR A 104 -5.86 -3.27 3.30
CA TYR A 104 -6.98 -4.13 3.66
C TYR A 104 -7.05 -5.35 2.73
N PRO A 105 -7.31 -6.55 3.25
CA PRO A 105 -7.49 -7.73 2.40
C PRO A 105 -8.57 -7.44 1.37
N ARG A 106 -8.34 -7.85 0.11
CA ARG A 106 -9.37 -7.77 -0.94
C ARG A 106 -10.62 -8.47 -0.39
N LYS A 107 -11.70 -7.73 -0.16
CA LYS A 107 -13.02 -8.34 0.04
C LYS A 107 -13.31 -9.15 -1.25
N GLU A 108 -13.94 -10.31 -1.11
CA GLU A 108 -14.08 -11.35 -2.14
C GLU A 108 -14.70 -10.86 -3.48
N TYR A 109 -15.31 -9.68 -3.49
CA TYR A 109 -15.76 -8.98 -4.69
C TYR A 109 -14.66 -8.02 -5.19
N ASN A 110 -13.86 -8.47 -6.18
CA ASN A 110 -12.79 -7.72 -6.87
C ASN A 110 -13.30 -6.50 -7.68
N LEU A 111 -13.98 -5.54 -7.06
CA LEU A 111 -14.54 -4.39 -7.76
C LEU A 111 -13.52 -3.24 -7.92
N CYS A 112 -12.50 -3.20 -7.06
CA CYS A 112 -11.63 -2.04 -6.94
C CYS A 112 -10.22 -2.39 -7.40
N GLU A 113 -9.89 -1.96 -8.62
CA GLU A 113 -8.53 -1.94 -9.12
C GLU A 113 -8.05 -0.49 -9.35
N PRO A 114 -6.98 -0.08 -8.69
CA PRO A 114 -6.09 -0.93 -7.91
C PRO A 114 -6.51 -0.87 -6.40
N SER A 115 -6.44 -1.98 -5.63
CA SER A 115 -6.85 -2.05 -4.20
C SER A 115 -5.91 -1.27 -3.27
N ALA A 116 -6.21 -1.07 -1.98
CA ALA A 116 -5.20 -0.46 -1.09
C ALA A 116 -3.87 -1.24 -1.13
N PHE A 117 -2.76 -0.59 -1.54
CA PHE A 117 -1.43 -1.25 -1.63
C PHE A 117 -0.57 -1.04 -0.41
N ILE A 118 -0.90 -0.02 0.39
CA ILE A 118 -0.16 0.33 1.59
C ILE A 118 -1.12 0.54 2.75
N THR A 119 -0.61 0.41 3.96
CA THR A 119 -1.30 0.76 5.18
C THR A 119 -0.52 1.86 5.88
N ILE A 120 -1.15 3.01 6.10
CA ILE A 120 -0.56 4.12 6.84
C ILE A 120 -0.48 3.76 8.32
N THR A 121 0.68 3.98 8.91
CA THR A 121 0.98 3.70 10.32
C THR A 121 1.25 4.95 11.13
N GLY A 122 1.35 6.13 10.51
CA GLY A 122 1.61 7.40 11.17
C GLY A 122 1.36 8.56 10.22
N VAL A 123 0.91 9.70 10.75
CA VAL A 123 0.61 10.93 9.99
C VAL A 123 1.09 12.13 10.81
N SER A 124 1.68 13.12 10.13
CA SER A 124 2.10 14.39 10.73
C SER A 124 1.99 15.52 9.72
N GLU A 125 1.59 16.70 10.18
CA GLU A 125 1.40 17.89 9.34
C GLU A 125 2.71 18.68 9.14
N THR A 126 3.68 18.54 10.06
CA THR A 126 4.86 19.43 10.12
C THR A 126 6.15 18.74 9.74
N THR A 127 6.36 17.51 10.20
CA THR A 127 7.63 16.77 10.09
C THR A 127 7.40 15.27 10.01
N CYS A 128 8.41 14.51 9.57
CA CYS A 128 8.33 13.05 9.56
C CYS A 128 8.10 12.49 10.98
N PRO A 129 7.03 11.70 11.19
CA PRO A 129 6.72 11.10 12.49
C PRO A 129 7.65 9.94 12.86
#